data_AF-A0A7Y9K1W7-F1
#
_entry.id   AF-A0A7Y9K1W7-F1
#
_cell.length_a   1.000
_cell.length_b   1.000
_cell.length_c   1.000
_cell.angle_alpha   90.00
_cell.angle_beta   90.00
_cell.angle_gamma   90.00
#
_symmetry.space_group_name_H-M   'P 1'
#
loop_
_entity.id
_entity.type
_entity.pdbx_description
1 polymer ?
#
loop_
_entity_poly.entity_id
_entity_poly.type
_entity_poly.pdbx_seq_one_letter_code
_entity_poly.pdbx_strand_id
1 'polypeptide(L)'
;MINVLDPAKLAQLAALSRQLAAAGAPPAMERPIVIDENGYAYGVVPGDAEAGSFVHAGVRVGWAPLPLQGGVMVSIWGGLEFEKEFEKEGVVAYFTRDGLRRLAADLQAIADASVDA
;
A
#
# COMPACT_ATOMS: atom_id res chain seq x y z
N MET A 1 8.28 -16.72 18.76
CA MET A 1 7.02 -17.45 18.51
C MET A 1 6.57 -17.11 17.11
N ILE A 2 6.63 -18.04 16.15
CA ILE A 2 6.18 -17.77 14.78
C ILE A 2 4.67 -18.02 14.76
N ASN A 3 3.88 -16.95 14.75
CA ASN A 3 2.43 -17.06 14.56
C ASN A 3 2.17 -17.53 13.13
N VAL A 4 1.94 -18.83 12.96
CA VAL A 4 1.46 -19.37 11.70
C VAL A 4 0.03 -18.88 11.51
N LEU A 5 -0.23 -18.13 10.43
CA LEU A 5 -1.58 -17.68 10.10
C LEU A 5 -2.49 -18.90 9.85
N ASP A 6 -3.71 -18.85 10.40
CA ASP A 6 -4.75 -19.86 10.23
C ASP A 6 -5.04 -20.13 8.73
N PRO A 7 -4.96 -21.38 8.25
CA PRO A 7 -5.25 -21.74 6.86
C PRO A 7 -6.61 -21.25 6.35
N ALA A 8 -7.65 -21.23 7.20
CA ALA A 8 -8.97 -20.74 6.81
C ALA A 8 -8.93 -19.23 6.50
N LYS A 9 -8.18 -18.46 7.29
CA LYS A 9 -7.98 -17.02 7.07
C LYS A 9 -7.17 -16.75 5.80
N LEU A 10 -6.15 -17.57 5.53
CA LEU A 10 -5.38 -17.46 4.27
C LEU A 10 -6.27 -17.71 3.04
N ALA A 11 -7.17 -18.69 3.11
CA ALA A 11 -8.12 -18.96 2.04
C ALA A 11 -9.09 -17.79 1.80
N GLN A 12 -9.57 -17.15 2.87
CA GLN A 12 -10.42 -15.95 2.79
C GLN A 12 -9.67 -14.77 2.15
N LEU A 13 -8.42 -14.51 2.55
CA LEU A 13 -7.59 -13.47 1.93
C LEU A 13 -7.36 -13.72 0.44
N ALA A 14 -7.13 -14.98 0.04
CA ALA A 14 -7.00 -15.34 -1.36
C ALA A 14 -8.30 -15.12 -2.15
N ALA A 15 -9.47 -15.39 -1.55
CA ALA A 15 -10.76 -15.13 -2.18
C ALA A 15 -11.03 -13.63 -2.37
N LEU A 16 -10.75 -12.81 -1.35
CA LEU A 16 -10.85 -11.35 -1.42
C LEU A 16 -9.92 -10.77 -2.50
N SER A 17 -8.68 -11.26 -2.58
CA SER A 17 -7.72 -10.86 -3.62
C SER A 17 -8.28 -11.08 -5.04
N ARG A 18 -8.93 -12.23 -5.28
CA ARG A 18 -9.57 -12.52 -6.57
C ARG A 18 -10.76 -11.62 -6.88
N GLN A 19 -11.56 -11.27 -5.87
CA GLN A 19 -12.68 -10.34 -6.03
C GLN A 19 -12.19 -8.93 -6.39
N LEU A 20 -11.17 -8.44 -5.70
CA LEU A 20 -10.52 -7.16 -6.03
C LEU A 20 -9.91 -7.20 -7.43
N ALA A 21 -9.31 -8.33 -7.82
CA ALA A 21 -8.74 -8.46 -9.15
C ALA A 21 -9.81 -8.29 -10.27
N ALA A 22 -11.02 -8.81 -10.06
CA ALA A 22 -12.12 -8.67 -11.02
C ALA A 22 -12.64 -7.22 -11.14
N ALA A 23 -12.43 -6.37 -10.13
CA ALA A 23 -12.93 -5.00 -10.10
C ALA A 23 -12.08 -3.99 -10.92
N GLY A 24 -10.91 -4.40 -11.43
CA GLY A 24 -9.99 -3.51 -12.16
C GLY A 24 -9.13 -2.62 -11.25
N ALA A 25 -8.35 -1.72 -11.86
CA ALA A 25 -7.53 -0.78 -11.09
C ALA A 25 -8.42 0.10 -10.21
N PRO A 26 -8.00 0.45 -8.98
CA PRO A 26 -8.75 1.38 -8.16
C PRO A 26 -8.90 2.73 -8.87
N PRO A 27 -10.07 3.39 -8.81
CA PRO A 27 -10.23 4.72 -9.38
C PRO A 27 -9.36 5.74 -8.64
N ALA A 28 -9.08 6.87 -9.29
CA ALA A 28 -8.49 8.02 -8.61
C ALA A 28 -9.38 8.46 -7.43
N MET A 29 -8.78 8.99 -6.38
CA MET A 29 -9.54 9.51 -5.23
C MET A 29 -10.43 10.69 -5.65
N GLU A 30 -11.70 10.66 -5.26
CA GLU A 30 -12.69 11.68 -5.64
C GLU A 30 -12.48 13.03 -4.95
N ARG A 31 -11.79 13.03 -3.80
CA ARG A 31 -11.52 14.23 -3.01
C ARG A 31 -10.03 14.59 -3.12
N PRO A 32 -9.71 15.90 -3.19
CA PRO A 32 -8.32 16.33 -3.23
C PRO A 32 -7.60 15.94 -1.94
N ILE A 33 -6.35 15.52 -2.07
CA ILE A 33 -5.42 15.45 -0.95
C ILE A 33 -4.98 16.88 -0.65
N VAL A 34 -5.11 17.32 0.60
CA VAL A 34 -4.60 18.63 1.03
C VAL A 34 -3.22 18.42 1.64
N ILE A 35 -2.23 19.21 1.23
CA ILE A 35 -0.88 19.21 1.79
C ILE A 35 -0.67 20.53 2.50
N ASP A 36 -0.27 20.49 3.77
CA ASP A 36 0.04 21.70 4.54
C ASP A 36 1.44 22.26 4.21
N GLU A 37 1.79 23.39 4.80
CA GLU A 37 3.09 24.03 4.61
C GLU A 37 4.29 23.21 5.13
N ASN A 38 4.04 22.20 5.96
CA ASN A 38 5.06 21.30 6.53
C ASN A 38 5.19 19.99 5.72
N GLY A 39 4.43 19.86 4.63
CA GLY A 39 4.44 18.66 3.80
C GLY A 39 3.65 17.49 4.38
N TYR A 40 2.73 17.73 5.34
CA TYR A 40 1.81 16.70 5.81
C TYR A 40 0.58 16.63 4.90
N ALA A 41 0.32 15.44 4.35
CA ALA A 41 -0.81 15.18 3.48
C ALA A 41 -2.01 14.65 4.28
N TYR A 42 -3.18 15.24 4.06
CA TYR A 42 -4.47 14.80 4.61
C TYR A 42 -5.31 14.19 3.48
N GLY A 43 -5.68 12.92 3.64
CA GLY A 43 -6.54 12.17 2.73
C GLY A 43 -7.81 11.66 3.41
N VAL A 44 -8.85 11.43 2.63
CA VAL A 44 -10.11 10.83 3.10
C VAL A 44 -10.11 9.37 2.67
N VAL A 45 -10.19 8.46 3.63
CA VAL A 45 -10.40 7.04 3.35
C VAL A 45 -11.91 6.73 3.29
N PRO A 46 -12.31 5.65 2.60
CA PRO A 46 -13.72 5.25 2.54
C PRO A 46 -14.37 5.16 3.93
N GLY A 47 -15.59 5.69 4.07
CA GLY A 47 -16.31 5.73 5.35
C GLY A 47 -16.02 6.95 6.22
N ASP A 48 -15.63 8.08 5.61
CA ASP A 48 -15.38 9.37 6.28
C ASP A 48 -14.31 9.36 7.37
N ALA A 49 -13.39 8.39 7.33
CA ALA A 49 -12.20 8.42 8.17
C ALA A 49 -11.09 9.26 7.52
N GLU A 50 -10.28 9.92 8.36
CA GLU A 50 -9.12 10.69 7.93
C GLU A 50 -7.87 9.83 8.03
N ALA A 51 -7.03 9.89 7.00
CA ALA A 51 -5.68 9.32 7.02
C ALA A 51 -4.69 10.43 6.66
N GLY A 52 -3.54 10.44 7.32
CA GLY A 52 -2.50 11.41 7.03
C GLY A 52 -1.11 10.79 7.09
N SER A 53 -0.20 11.36 6.31
CA SER A 53 1.21 10.96 6.27
C SER A 53 2.05 12.09 5.68
N PHE A 54 3.33 12.14 6.03
CA PHE A 54 4.25 13.08 5.41
C PHE A 54 4.51 12.71 3.94
N VAL A 55 4.60 13.74 3.09
CA VAL A 55 4.96 13.58 1.67
C VAL A 55 6.44 13.24 1.58
N HIS A 56 6.74 12.14 0.88
CA HIS A 56 8.12 11.70 0.65
C HIS A 56 8.45 11.74 -0.84
N ALA A 57 9.66 12.18 -1.19
CA ALA A 57 10.16 12.17 -2.57
C ALA A 57 10.58 10.76 -3.05
N GLY A 58 9.89 9.73 -2.58
CA GLY A 58 10.21 8.33 -2.81
C GLY A 58 10.03 7.48 -1.55
N VAL A 59 10.06 6.17 -1.74
CA VAL A 59 9.90 5.19 -0.68
C VAL A 59 11.05 4.20 -0.67
N ARG A 60 11.39 3.69 0.51
CA ARG A 60 12.25 2.51 0.68
C ARG A 60 11.34 1.30 0.80
N VAL A 61 11.69 0.20 0.13
CA VAL A 61 10.94 -1.05 0.17
C VAL A 61 11.83 -2.17 0.68
N GLY A 62 11.34 -2.88 1.69
CA GLY A 62 11.95 -4.10 2.24
C GLY A 62 10.95 -5.24 2.18
N TRP A 63 11.44 -6.48 2.13
CA TRP A 63 10.55 -7.63 2.04
C TRP A 63 11.17 -8.88 2.65
N ALA A 64 10.30 -9.80 3.09
CA ALA A 64 10.68 -11.12 3.56
C ALA A 64 9.67 -12.17 3.07
N PRO A 65 10.13 -13.29 2.47
CA PRO A 65 9.24 -14.35 2.03
C PRO A 65 8.59 -15.05 3.23
N LEU A 66 7.30 -15.37 3.14
CA LEU A 66 6.57 -16.18 4.12
C LEU A 66 6.14 -17.52 3.49
N PRO A 67 7.07 -18.49 3.35
CA PRO A 67 6.83 -19.71 2.58
C PRO A 67 5.70 -20.58 3.17
N LEU A 68 5.57 -20.63 4.50
CA LEU A 68 4.51 -21.40 5.16
C LEU A 68 3.12 -20.78 4.99
N GLN A 69 3.06 -19.47 4.72
CA GLN A 69 1.83 -18.72 4.52
C GLN A 69 1.56 -18.41 3.04
N GLY A 70 2.41 -18.90 2.12
CA GLY A 70 2.22 -18.73 0.67
C GLY A 70 2.31 -17.27 0.18
N GLY A 71 3.00 -16.38 0.90
CA GLY A 71 3.03 -14.95 0.61
C GLY A 71 4.36 -14.28 0.94
N VAL A 72 4.31 -12.96 1.14
CA VAL A 72 5.46 -12.10 1.42
C VAL A 72 5.02 -10.99 2.38
N MET A 73 5.87 -10.68 3.36
CA MET A 73 5.76 -9.42 4.10
C MET A 73 6.49 -8.36 3.33
N VAL A 74 5.80 -7.28 2.98
CA VAL A 74 6.38 -6.09 2.38
C VAL A 74 6.31 -4.99 3.41
N SER A 75 7.41 -4.28 3.56
CA SER A 75 7.51 -3.09 4.37
C SER A 75 7.86 -1.91 3.47
N ILE A 76 7.09 -0.84 3.59
CA ILE A 76 7.26 0.39 2.83
C ILE A 76 7.51 1.50 3.84
N TRP A 77 8.56 2.27 3.63
CA TRP A 77 8.92 3.41 4.48
C TRP A 77 9.11 4.66 3.62
N GLY A 78 8.82 5.83 4.19
CA GLY A 78 9.30 7.10 3.66
C GLY A 78 10.83 7.05 3.43
N GLY A 79 11.26 7.54 2.27
CA GLY A 79 12.62 7.24 1.76
C GLY A 79 13.50 8.43 1.41
N LEU A 80 12.94 9.61 1.18
CA LEU A 80 13.71 10.82 0.91
C LEU A 80 13.14 11.95 1.76
N GLU A 81 13.89 12.31 2.80
CA GLU A 81 13.59 13.37 3.75
C GLU A 81 13.59 14.73 3.03
N PHE A 82 12.48 15.46 3.10
CA PHE A 82 12.50 16.91 2.89
C PHE A 82 13.12 17.62 4.10
N GLU A 83 12.92 17.05 5.29
CA GLU A 83 13.39 17.55 6.59
C GLU A 83 13.73 16.38 7.53
N LYS A 84 14.62 16.61 8.50
CA LYS A 84 15.05 15.58 9.45
C LYS A 84 13.88 15.22 10.39
N GLU A 85 13.75 13.93 10.72
CA GLU A 85 12.74 13.32 11.62
C GLU A 85 11.50 12.69 10.96
N PHE A 86 11.32 12.83 9.64
CA PHE A 86 10.17 12.30 8.90
C PHE A 86 10.25 10.81 8.53
N GLU A 87 11.35 10.12 8.81
CA GLU A 87 11.57 8.71 8.45
C GLU A 87 10.80 7.65 9.26
N LYS A 88 9.87 8.04 10.15
CA LYS A 88 9.23 7.09 11.09
C LYS A 88 7.93 6.46 10.60
N GLU A 89 7.38 6.93 9.48
CA GLU A 89 6.13 6.41 8.94
C GLU A 89 6.43 5.26 7.97
N GLY A 90 5.97 4.07 8.33
CA GLY A 90 6.09 2.90 7.49
C GLY A 90 4.93 1.94 7.72
N VAL A 91 4.54 1.25 6.66
CA VAL A 91 3.52 0.21 6.70
C VAL A 91 4.18 -1.13 6.45
N VAL A 92 3.86 -2.11 7.29
CA VAL A 92 4.21 -3.51 7.06
C VAL A 92 2.93 -4.27 6.74
N ALA A 93 2.86 -4.84 5.55
CA ALA A 93 1.68 -5.55 5.07
C ALA A 93 2.05 -6.94 4.54
N TYR A 94 1.17 -7.90 4.81
CA TYR A 94 1.22 -9.22 4.20
C TYR A 94 0.54 -9.18 2.84
N PHE A 95 1.22 -9.71 1.83
CA PHE A 95 0.65 -9.93 0.50
C PHE A 95 0.69 -11.41 0.14
N THR A 96 -0.44 -11.91 -0.37
CA THR A 96 -0.40 -13.14 -1.17
C THR A 96 0.40 -12.90 -2.45
N ARG A 97 0.97 -13.95 -3.05
CA ARG A 97 1.73 -13.81 -4.32
C ARG A 97 0.91 -13.14 -5.42
N ASP A 98 -0.35 -13.53 -5.57
CA ASP A 98 -1.24 -12.96 -6.58
C ASP A 98 -1.64 -11.53 -6.23
N GLY A 99 -1.86 -11.24 -4.95
CA GLY A 99 -2.12 -9.87 -4.47
C GLY A 99 -0.95 -8.92 -4.75
N LEU A 100 0.30 -9.35 -4.52
CA LEU A 100 1.48 -8.52 -4.81
C LEU A 100 1.64 -8.26 -6.31
N ARG A 101 1.44 -9.28 -7.16
CA ARG A 101 1.48 -9.11 -8.62
C ARG A 101 0.43 -8.11 -9.10
N ARG A 102 -0.77 -8.15 -8.50
CA ARG A 102 -1.82 -7.20 -8.82
C ARG A 102 -1.47 -5.80 -8.36
N LEU A 103 -0.98 -5.62 -7.13
CA LEU A 103 -0.51 -4.32 -6.66
C LEU A 103 0.52 -3.71 -7.62
N ALA A 104 1.48 -4.51 -8.10
CA ALA A 104 2.46 -4.05 -9.09
C ALA A 104 1.80 -3.62 -10.41
N ALA A 105 0.81 -4.37 -10.90
CA ALA A 105 0.06 -4.00 -12.10
C ALA A 105 -0.78 -2.73 -11.92
N ASP A 106 -1.43 -2.55 -10.77
CA ASP A 106 -2.20 -1.34 -10.45
C ASP A 106 -1.27 -0.12 -10.37
N LEU A 107 -0.11 -0.25 -9.72
CA LEU A 107 0.90 0.82 -9.65
C LEU A 107 1.44 1.21 -11.04
N GLN A 108 1.66 0.24 -11.93
CA GLN A 108 2.07 0.53 -13.31
C GLN A 108 0.96 1.27 -14.07
N ALA A 109 -0.29 0.82 -13.96
CA ALA A 109 -1.43 1.48 -14.61
C ALA A 109 -1.62 2.92 -14.11
N ILE A 110 -1.44 3.17 -12.80
CA ILE A 110 -1.47 4.52 -12.22
C ILE A 110 -0.34 5.37 -12.79
N ALA A 111 0.88 4.84 -12.86
CA ALA A 111 2.03 5.56 -13.41
C ALA A 111 1.86 5.91 -14.89
N ASP A 112 1.25 5.03 -15.67
CA ASP A 112 0.99 5.27 -17.10
C ASP A 112 -0.12 6.33 -17.29
N ALA A 113 -1.13 6.36 -16.42
CA ALA A 113 -2.23 7.33 -16.47
C ALA A 113 -1.84 8.72 -15.96
N SER A 114 -0.80 8.85 -15.12
CA SER A 114 -0.40 10.11 -14.50
C SER A 114 0.51 11.00 -15.36
N VAL A 115 0.92 10.54 -16.54
CA VAL A 115 1.84 11.28 -17.44
C VAL A 115 1.15 12.36 -18.28
N ASP A 116 -0.20 12.41 -18.27
CA ASP A 116 -0.99 13.30 -19.14
C ASP A 116 -1.62 14.53 -18.42
N ALA A 117 -1.15 14.88 -17.21
CA ALA A 117 -1.66 16.03 -16.42
C ALA A 117 -0.65 17.17 -16.28
#